data_AF-A0A7W0CXP7-F1
#
_entry.id   AF-A0A7W0CXP7-F1
#
_cell.length_a   1.000
_cell.length_b   1.000
_cell.length_c   1.000
_cell.angle_alpha   90.00
_cell.angle_beta   90.00
_cell.angle_gamma   90.00
#
_symmetry.space_group_name_H-M   'P 1'
#
loop_
_entity.id
_entity.type
_entity.pdbx_description
1 polymer ?
#
loop_
_entity_poly.entity_id
_entity_poly.type
_entity_poly.pdbx_seq_one_letter_code
_entity_poly.pdbx_strand_id
1 'polypeptide(L)'
;MVYSGGLGVTSGDDQNGDDNQHTIDNDKRKDFIILQFDKPVALMTATFNTFSVRGQSKDSDATIKYGWSDLAWNSGLNLNNKNVSVLNALFDGTYTSFAPSNNGASNTRNINPDLHWGDIWLIGADFTNTDRRIDGFKITNLAVIPEPATWAMMIAGFGFVGAVARRRARPQFA
;
A
#
# COMPACT_ATOMS: atom_id res chain seq x y z
N MET A 1 -8.04 -23.20 -2.06
CA MET A 1 -8.13 -23.05 -0.58
C MET A 1 -8.59 -21.63 -0.28
N VAL A 2 -9.46 -21.42 0.70
CA VAL A 2 -10.03 -20.09 1.06
C VAL A 2 -8.95 -18.99 1.20
N TYR A 3 -7.81 -19.35 1.80
CA TYR A 3 -6.69 -18.44 2.09
C TYR A 3 -5.62 -18.35 0.98
N SER A 4 -5.87 -18.93 -0.19
CA SER A 4 -4.90 -18.91 -1.31
C SER A 4 -5.11 -17.72 -2.26
N GLY A 5 -4.09 -17.39 -3.05
CA GLY A 5 -4.21 -16.39 -4.12
C GLY A 5 -3.95 -14.94 -3.71
N GLY A 6 -3.29 -14.71 -2.58
CA GLY A 6 -2.81 -13.40 -2.15
C GLY A 6 -3.19 -13.05 -0.71
N LEU A 7 -2.77 -11.85 -0.29
CA LEU A 7 -3.16 -11.22 0.96
C LEU A 7 -4.61 -10.72 0.84
N GLY A 8 -5.48 -11.28 1.67
CA GLY A 8 -6.85 -10.82 1.90
C GLY A 8 -7.09 -10.71 3.39
N VAL A 9 -8.29 -10.30 3.79
CA VAL A 9 -8.70 -10.27 5.19
C VAL A 9 -10.03 -10.99 5.35
N THR A 10 -10.45 -11.17 6.60
CA THR A 10 -11.82 -11.57 6.95
C THR A 10 -12.34 -10.56 7.94
N SER A 11 -13.54 -10.08 7.69
CA SER A 11 -14.30 -9.28 8.63
C SER A 11 -15.15 -10.18 9.55
N GLY A 12 -15.72 -9.59 10.61
CA GLY A 12 -16.45 -10.35 11.63
C GLY A 12 -17.77 -11.00 11.15
N ASP A 13 -18.24 -10.65 9.96
CA ASP A 13 -19.42 -11.22 9.30
C ASP A 13 -19.09 -12.11 8.10
N ASP A 14 -17.80 -12.34 7.86
CA ASP A 14 -17.31 -13.29 6.88
C ASP A 14 -17.19 -14.64 7.56
N GLN A 15 -17.94 -15.62 7.04
CA GLN A 15 -18.10 -16.97 7.60
C GLN A 15 -16.77 -17.76 7.52
N ASN A 16 -15.76 -17.34 8.28
CA ASN A 16 -14.37 -17.78 8.21
C ASN A 16 -13.78 -17.75 6.78
N GLY A 17 -14.24 -16.82 5.95
CA GLY A 17 -13.78 -16.62 4.57
C GLY A 17 -14.46 -17.46 3.48
N ASP A 18 -15.53 -18.19 3.82
CA ASP A 18 -16.35 -18.93 2.83
C ASP A 18 -16.88 -18.02 1.71
N ASP A 19 -17.27 -18.57 0.56
CA ASP A 19 -17.76 -17.82 -0.61
C ASP A 19 -16.83 -16.69 -1.10
N ASN A 20 -15.52 -16.96 -1.00
CA ASN A 20 -14.43 -16.02 -1.27
C ASN A 20 -14.41 -14.78 -0.37
N GLN A 21 -15.09 -14.77 0.78
CA GLN A 21 -15.09 -13.65 1.72
C GLN A 21 -13.77 -13.50 2.50
N HIS A 22 -12.75 -14.34 2.26
CA HIS A 22 -11.39 -14.00 2.64
C HIS A 22 -10.80 -13.06 1.58
N THR A 23 -11.34 -11.87 1.41
CA THR A 23 -10.91 -10.87 0.43
C THR A 23 -10.79 -9.52 1.09
N ILE A 24 -10.13 -8.58 0.41
CA ILE A 24 -10.37 -7.17 0.68
C ILE A 24 -11.59 -6.84 -0.17
N ASP A 25 -12.73 -6.63 0.48
CA ASP A 25 -13.98 -6.31 -0.20
C ASP A 25 -14.84 -5.25 0.49
N ASN A 26 -15.89 -4.81 -0.22
CA ASN A 26 -16.87 -3.86 0.29
C ASN A 26 -18.28 -4.48 0.48
N ASP A 27 -18.36 -5.81 0.67
CA ASP A 27 -19.62 -6.48 0.97
C ASP A 27 -20.00 -6.30 2.45
N LYS A 28 -21.09 -5.57 2.71
CA LYS A 28 -21.62 -5.19 4.05
C LYS A 28 -20.71 -4.30 4.90
N ARG A 29 -19.41 -4.53 4.87
CA ARG A 29 -18.36 -3.74 5.52
C ARG A 29 -17.32 -3.35 4.47
N LYS A 30 -16.44 -2.44 4.85
CA LYS A 30 -15.32 -2.02 4.00
C LYS A 30 -14.05 -2.57 4.59
N ASP A 31 -13.51 -3.56 3.91
CA ASP A 31 -12.30 -4.21 4.32
C ASP A 31 -11.08 -3.49 3.77
N PHE A 32 -10.03 -3.55 4.56
CA PHE A 32 -8.75 -2.94 4.23
C PHE A 32 -7.62 -3.61 5.01
N ILE A 33 -6.43 -3.46 4.48
CA ILE A 33 -5.18 -3.71 5.18
C ILE A 33 -4.47 -2.40 5.44
N ILE A 34 -3.68 -2.36 6.51
CA ILE A 34 -2.69 -1.31 6.74
C ILE A 34 -1.32 -1.96 6.76
N LEU A 35 -0.43 -1.43 5.95
CA LEU A 35 0.98 -1.78 5.91
C LEU A 35 1.74 -0.72 6.70
N GLN A 36 2.59 -1.15 7.62
CA GLN A 36 3.42 -0.27 8.44
C GLN A 36 4.88 -0.65 8.24
N PHE A 37 5.72 0.35 8.02
CA PHE A 37 7.14 0.20 7.69
C PHE A 37 8.02 0.84 8.76
N ASP A 38 9.24 0.35 8.91
CA ASP A 38 10.24 0.92 9.82
C ASP A 38 10.88 2.22 9.30
N LYS A 39 10.68 2.49 8.01
CA LYS A 39 11.14 3.67 7.29
C LYS A 39 10.10 4.07 6.24
N PRO A 40 10.08 5.31 5.79
CA PRO A 40 9.12 5.72 4.78
C PRO A 40 9.44 5.05 3.44
N VAL A 41 8.37 4.67 2.75
CA VAL A 41 8.42 4.01 1.45
C VAL A 41 7.39 4.63 0.51
N ALA A 42 7.61 4.47 -0.79
CA ALA A 42 6.63 4.70 -1.83
C ALA A 42 6.13 3.35 -2.35
N LEU A 43 4.82 3.09 -2.23
CA LEU A 43 4.19 1.93 -2.86
C LEU A 43 3.83 2.27 -4.30
N MET A 44 4.54 1.73 -5.29
CA MET A 44 4.35 2.12 -6.68
C MET A 44 3.20 1.36 -7.34
N THR A 45 3.24 0.03 -7.29
CA THR A 45 2.24 -0.82 -7.93
C THR A 45 1.74 -1.89 -6.99
N ALA A 46 0.48 -2.29 -7.20
CA ALA A 46 -0.10 -3.44 -6.56
C ALA A 46 -0.77 -4.32 -7.62
N THR A 47 -0.66 -5.65 -7.45
CA THR A 47 -1.41 -6.61 -8.25
C THR A 47 -2.67 -7.02 -7.49
N PHE A 48 -3.82 -6.67 -8.06
CA PHE A 48 -5.15 -6.97 -7.58
C PHE A 48 -5.62 -8.26 -8.24
N ASN A 49 -5.63 -9.35 -7.48
CA ASN A 49 -6.19 -10.61 -7.92
C ASN A 49 -7.69 -10.63 -7.61
N THR A 50 -8.54 -10.58 -8.63
CA THR A 50 -9.99 -10.36 -8.51
C THR A 50 -10.74 -11.64 -8.17
N PHE A 51 -11.68 -11.53 -7.22
CA PHE A 51 -12.54 -12.60 -6.77
C PHE A 51 -14.01 -12.22 -6.93
N SER A 52 -14.85 -13.23 -7.12
CA SER A 52 -16.30 -13.08 -7.05
C SER A 52 -16.69 -13.34 -5.60
N VAL A 53 -17.13 -12.29 -4.91
CA VAL A 53 -17.57 -12.38 -3.51
C VAL A 53 -19.09 -12.60 -3.51
N ARG A 54 -19.55 -13.62 -2.77
CA ARG A 54 -20.98 -14.02 -2.72
C ARG A 54 -21.65 -14.20 -4.09
N GLY A 55 -20.89 -14.70 -5.07
CA GLY A 55 -21.38 -14.92 -6.43
C GLY A 55 -21.65 -13.65 -7.24
N GLN A 56 -21.26 -12.46 -6.76
CA GLN A 56 -21.38 -11.22 -7.52
C GLN A 56 -20.32 -11.11 -8.63
N SER A 57 -20.55 -10.20 -9.57
CA SER A 57 -19.56 -9.89 -10.60
C SER A 57 -18.25 -9.44 -9.97
N LYS A 58 -17.14 -9.87 -10.56
CA LYS A 58 -15.81 -9.49 -10.10
C LYS A 58 -15.57 -8.01 -10.36
N ASP A 59 -15.17 -7.29 -9.32
CA ASP A 59 -14.62 -5.95 -9.42
C ASP A 59 -13.45 -5.76 -8.46
N SER A 60 -12.65 -4.70 -8.63
CA SER A 60 -11.50 -4.46 -7.75
C SER A 60 -11.11 -3.00 -7.62
N ASP A 61 -12.07 -2.08 -7.68
CA ASP A 61 -11.77 -0.70 -7.36
C ASP A 61 -11.28 -0.61 -5.92
N ALA A 62 -10.27 0.23 -5.70
CA ALA A 62 -9.57 0.26 -4.43
C ALA A 62 -9.40 1.68 -3.92
N THR A 63 -9.56 1.87 -2.62
CA THR A 63 -9.15 3.09 -1.93
C THR A 63 -7.76 2.89 -1.35
N ILE A 64 -6.85 3.80 -1.68
CA ILE A 64 -5.49 3.78 -1.16
C ILE A 64 -5.25 5.06 -0.37
N LYS A 65 -4.54 4.93 0.76
CA LYS A 65 -4.14 6.06 1.60
C LYS A 65 -2.67 5.93 2.01
N TYR A 66 -2.03 7.06 2.25
CA TYR A 66 -0.67 7.13 2.78
C TYR A 66 -0.63 8.12 3.94
N GLY A 67 0.28 7.91 4.87
CA GLY A 67 0.45 8.76 6.04
C GLY A 67 1.74 8.47 6.78
N TRP A 68 1.87 9.12 7.92
CA TRP A 68 3.03 9.06 8.79
C TRP A 68 2.61 8.67 10.20
N SER A 69 3.43 7.87 10.86
CA SER A 69 3.18 7.36 12.19
C SER A 69 4.47 7.37 13.01
N ASP A 70 4.48 8.16 14.09
CA ASP A 70 5.58 8.15 15.07
C ASP A 70 5.65 6.85 15.89
N LEU A 71 4.67 5.96 15.74
CA LEU A 71 4.66 4.65 16.38
C LEU A 71 5.70 3.74 15.75
N ALA A 72 6.41 2.97 16.58
CA ALA A 72 7.32 1.93 16.12
C ALA A 72 6.57 0.96 15.19
N TRP A 73 7.21 0.51 14.11
CA TRP A 73 6.59 -0.30 13.06
C TRP A 73 5.90 -1.58 13.56
N ASN A 74 6.39 -2.11 14.68
CA ASN A 74 5.91 -3.31 15.35
C ASN A 74 4.91 -3.03 16.48
N SER A 75 4.43 -1.80 16.60
CA SER A 75 3.41 -1.38 17.56
C SER A 75 2.10 -1.06 16.83
N GLY A 76 0.99 -1.56 17.37
CA GLY A 76 -0.31 -1.44 16.71
C GLY A 76 -0.89 -0.02 16.76
N LEU A 77 -1.59 0.38 15.69
CA LEU A 77 -2.25 1.69 15.52
C LEU A 77 -3.50 1.91 16.40
N ASN A 78 -3.84 0.97 17.29
CA ASN A 78 -4.99 1.01 18.22
C ASN A 78 -6.34 1.43 17.58
N LEU A 79 -6.70 0.76 16.48
CA LEU A 79 -7.91 1.05 15.69
C LEU A 79 -9.17 0.28 16.14
N ASN A 80 -9.03 -0.65 17.09
CA ASN A 80 -10.15 -1.46 17.57
C ASN A 80 -11.20 -0.59 18.25
N ASN A 81 -12.48 -0.79 17.88
CA ASN A 81 -13.63 -0.04 18.40
C ASN A 81 -13.50 1.48 18.27
N LYS A 82 -12.73 1.96 17.28
CA LYS A 82 -12.61 3.38 16.97
C LYS A 82 -13.58 3.79 15.88
N ASN A 83 -13.98 5.06 15.89
CA ASN A 83 -14.72 5.64 14.78
C ASN A 83 -13.82 5.73 13.54
N VAL A 84 -14.40 5.60 12.34
CA VAL A 84 -13.69 5.72 11.05
C VAL A 84 -12.98 7.07 10.92
N SER A 85 -13.41 8.12 11.61
CA SER A 85 -12.69 9.40 11.67
C SER A 85 -11.28 9.27 12.25
N VAL A 86 -11.06 8.36 13.21
CA VAL A 86 -9.72 8.09 13.78
C VAL A 86 -8.83 7.42 12.74
N LEU A 87 -9.37 6.45 11.98
CA LEU A 87 -8.66 5.85 10.86
C LEU A 87 -8.28 6.90 9.82
N ASN A 88 -9.24 7.76 9.44
CA ASN A 88 -8.99 8.80 8.43
C ASN A 88 -7.95 9.82 8.88
N ALA A 89 -7.88 10.14 10.17
CA ALA A 89 -6.91 11.07 10.72
C ALA A 89 -5.46 10.54 10.70
N LEU A 90 -5.24 9.25 10.46
CA LEU A 90 -3.89 8.69 10.31
C LEU A 90 -3.28 8.96 8.92
N PHE A 91 -4.07 9.37 7.94
CA PHE A 91 -3.63 9.47 6.55
C PHE A 91 -3.75 10.90 6.03
N ASP A 92 -2.69 11.36 5.38
CA ASP A 92 -2.61 12.72 4.83
C ASP A 92 -3.27 12.84 3.46
N GLY A 93 -3.33 11.72 2.73
CA GLY A 93 -3.89 11.67 1.38
C GLY A 93 -4.69 10.41 1.13
N THR A 94 -5.62 10.50 0.19
CA THR A 94 -6.44 9.39 -0.29
C THR A 94 -6.60 9.53 -1.80
N TYR A 95 -6.51 8.41 -2.51
CA TYR A 95 -6.89 8.34 -3.91
C TYR A 95 -7.53 6.99 -4.22
N THR A 96 -8.29 6.95 -5.31
CA THR A 96 -8.98 5.76 -5.79
C THR A 96 -8.24 5.16 -6.98
N SER A 97 -8.01 3.85 -6.95
CA SER A 97 -7.42 3.08 -8.03
C SER A 97 -8.50 2.23 -8.68
N PHE A 98 -9.02 2.70 -9.81
CA PHE A 98 -10.07 2.01 -10.56
C PHE A 98 -9.52 0.85 -11.39
N ALA A 99 -10.28 -0.24 -11.46
CA ALA A 99 -10.03 -1.32 -12.40
C ALA A 99 -10.09 -0.77 -13.84
N PRO A 100 -9.15 -1.14 -14.72
CA PRO A 100 -9.06 -0.59 -16.07
C PRO A 100 -10.18 -1.10 -17.00
N SER A 101 -10.94 -2.12 -16.57
CA SER A 101 -12.09 -2.65 -17.31
C SER A 101 -13.04 -3.37 -16.37
N ASN A 102 -14.35 -3.24 -16.59
CA ASN A 102 -15.42 -3.90 -15.83
C ASN A 102 -15.52 -5.42 -16.07
N ASN A 103 -14.52 -6.02 -16.72
CA ASN A 103 -14.46 -7.45 -17.07
C ASN A 103 -13.95 -8.32 -15.90
N GLY A 104 -13.67 -7.71 -14.74
CA GLY A 104 -13.27 -8.45 -13.55
C GLY A 104 -11.92 -9.15 -13.66
N ALA A 105 -11.04 -8.68 -14.55
CA ALA A 105 -9.73 -9.27 -14.76
C ALA A 105 -8.73 -8.79 -13.70
N SER A 106 -7.98 -9.74 -13.13
CA SER A 106 -6.85 -9.43 -12.25
C SER A 106 -5.83 -8.56 -12.98
N ASN A 107 -5.31 -7.53 -12.31
CA ASN A 107 -4.46 -6.53 -12.94
C ASN A 107 -3.44 -5.95 -11.98
N THR A 108 -2.32 -5.47 -12.53
CA THR A 108 -1.35 -4.66 -11.80
C THR A 108 -1.60 -3.21 -12.13
N ARG A 109 -1.75 -2.37 -11.10
CA ARG A 109 -2.05 -0.95 -11.27
C ARG A 109 -0.99 -0.11 -10.58
N ASN A 110 -0.70 1.05 -11.15
CA ASN A 110 -0.04 2.11 -10.41
C ASN A 110 -1.00 2.54 -9.30
N ILE A 111 -0.57 2.35 -8.06
CA ILE A 111 -1.31 2.85 -6.92
C ILE A 111 -0.79 4.24 -6.58
N ASN A 112 0.49 4.59 -6.70
CA ASN A 112 0.98 5.91 -6.30
C ASN A 112 1.43 6.79 -7.49
N PRO A 113 0.49 7.40 -8.25
CA PRO A 113 0.82 8.17 -9.45
C PRO A 113 1.68 9.41 -9.17
N ASP A 114 1.51 10.03 -7.99
CA ASP A 114 2.18 11.27 -7.61
C ASP A 114 3.42 11.05 -6.73
N LEU A 115 3.88 9.80 -6.60
CA LEU A 115 5.08 9.42 -5.83
C LEU A 115 5.06 9.94 -4.38
N HIS A 116 3.97 9.71 -3.68
CA HIS A 116 3.87 9.96 -2.24
C HIS A 116 4.72 8.99 -1.42
N TRP A 117 5.18 9.48 -0.27
CA TRP A 117 5.96 8.75 0.71
C TRP A 117 5.17 8.67 2.02
N GLY A 118 5.33 7.55 2.71
CA GLY A 118 4.74 7.35 4.02
C GLY A 118 5.28 6.07 4.66
N ASP A 119 5.21 6.00 5.98
CA ASP A 119 5.54 4.79 6.75
C ASP A 119 4.31 3.93 7.03
N ILE A 120 3.10 4.45 6.77
CA ILE A 120 1.85 3.71 6.81
C ILE A 120 1.06 3.88 5.52
N TRP A 121 0.50 2.77 5.05
CA TRP A 121 -0.27 2.71 3.81
C TRP A 121 -1.54 1.88 4.03
N LEU A 122 -2.69 2.41 3.63
CA LEU A 122 -3.94 1.67 3.61
C LEU A 122 -4.26 1.23 2.18
N ILE A 123 -4.66 -0.02 2.02
CA ILE A 123 -5.25 -0.56 0.80
C ILE A 123 -6.57 -1.21 1.17
N GLY A 124 -7.67 -0.67 0.69
CA GLY A 124 -9.01 -1.20 0.92
C GLY A 124 -9.82 -1.31 -0.36
N ALA A 125 -10.93 -2.02 -0.29
CA ALA A 125 -11.97 -1.96 -1.31
C ALA A 125 -12.45 -0.51 -1.47
N ASP A 126 -13.06 -0.14 -2.60
CA ASP A 126 -13.41 1.27 -2.81
C ASP A 126 -14.40 1.77 -1.74
N PHE A 127 -13.97 2.78 -0.99
CA PHE A 127 -14.75 3.41 0.05
C PHE A 127 -15.79 4.37 -0.54
N THR A 128 -15.64 4.84 -1.77
CA THR A 128 -16.68 5.64 -2.41
C THR A 128 -17.76 4.75 -3.01
N ASN A 129 -17.36 3.63 -3.60
CA ASN A 129 -18.17 2.64 -4.30
C ASN A 129 -19.16 3.33 -5.25
N THR A 130 -18.61 4.10 -6.18
CA THR A 130 -19.41 4.95 -7.10
C THR A 130 -20.26 4.11 -8.05
N ASP A 131 -19.78 2.94 -8.46
CA ASP A 131 -20.47 2.02 -9.37
C ASP A 131 -21.41 1.03 -8.66
N ARG A 132 -21.39 1.03 -7.31
CA ARG A 132 -22.24 0.22 -6.42
C ARG A 132 -21.98 -1.29 -6.57
N ARG A 133 -20.79 -1.67 -7.01
CA ARG A 133 -20.39 -3.07 -7.15
C ARG A 133 -19.74 -3.59 -5.89
N ILE A 134 -19.55 -4.91 -5.85
CA ILE A 134 -18.69 -5.51 -4.84
C ILE A 134 -17.28 -5.56 -5.43
N ASP A 135 -16.42 -4.70 -4.90
CA ASP A 135 -14.98 -4.77 -5.13
C ASP A 135 -14.45 -5.90 -4.27
N GLY A 136 -13.87 -6.93 -4.88
CA GLY A 136 -13.41 -8.11 -4.15
C GLY A 136 -12.09 -8.58 -4.72
N PHE A 137 -11.01 -8.42 -3.95
CA PHE A 137 -9.69 -8.80 -4.41
C PHE A 137 -8.76 -9.26 -3.29
N LYS A 138 -7.65 -9.86 -3.72
CA LYS A 138 -6.47 -10.10 -2.89
C LYS A 138 -5.27 -9.37 -3.49
N ILE A 139 -4.36 -8.93 -2.64
CA ILE A 139 -3.08 -8.36 -3.08
C ILE A 139 -2.06 -9.48 -3.23
N THR A 140 -1.54 -9.69 -4.44
CA THR A 140 -0.55 -10.75 -4.71
C THR A 140 0.87 -10.23 -4.84
N ASN A 141 1.04 -8.95 -5.19
CA ASN A 141 2.36 -8.35 -5.35
C ASN A 141 2.28 -6.85 -5.02
N LEU A 142 3.36 -6.33 -4.43
CA LEU A 142 3.56 -4.90 -4.14
C LEU A 142 4.95 -4.48 -4.58
N ALA A 143 5.05 -3.43 -5.39
CA ALA A 143 6.32 -2.80 -5.71
C ALA A 143 6.58 -1.66 -4.72
N VAL A 144 7.63 -1.80 -3.91
CA VAL A 144 7.97 -0.86 -2.83
C VAL A 144 9.33 -0.23 -3.13
N ILE A 145 9.39 1.10 -3.07
CA ILE A 145 10.64 1.85 -3.20
C ILE A 145 10.95 2.48 -1.83
N PRO A 146 12.09 2.18 -1.19
CA PRO A 146 12.56 2.89 0.00
C PRO A 146 13.01 4.33 -0.31
N GLU A 147 12.93 5.24 0.66
CA GLU A 147 13.33 6.64 0.45
C GLU A 147 14.76 6.77 -0.14
N PRO A 148 14.98 7.75 -1.02
CA PRO A 148 16.25 7.94 -1.72
C PRO A 148 17.38 8.44 -0.81
N ALA A 149 17.28 8.35 0.51
CA ALA A 149 18.42 8.58 1.42
C ALA A 149 19.67 7.80 0.97
N THR A 150 19.49 6.63 0.37
CA THR A 150 20.55 5.86 -0.30
C THR A 150 21.30 6.67 -1.36
N TRP A 151 20.61 7.42 -2.20
CA TRP A 151 21.20 8.20 -3.29
C TRP A 151 21.95 9.41 -2.75
N ALA A 152 21.38 10.11 -1.79
CA ALA A 152 22.03 11.23 -1.12
C ALA A 152 23.30 10.78 -0.37
N MET A 153 23.25 9.64 0.34
CA MET A 153 24.40 9.07 1.03
C MET A 153 25.47 8.56 0.07
N MET A 154 25.10 8.01 -1.10
CA MET A 154 26.05 7.62 -2.14
C MET A 154 26.75 8.83 -2.75
N ILE A 155 26.00 9.88 -3.10
CA ILE A 155 26.57 11.12 -3.64
C ILE A 155 27.46 11.80 -2.59
N ALA A 156 27.00 11.89 -1.34
CA ALA A 156 27.80 12.44 -0.25
C ALA A 156 29.08 11.61 -0.02
N GLY A 157 28.97 10.29 -0.02
CA GLY A 157 30.11 9.38 0.08
C GLY A 157 31.13 9.57 -1.04
N PHE A 158 30.67 9.59 -2.29
CA PHE A 158 31.56 9.82 -3.45
C PHE A 158 32.16 11.23 -3.46
N GLY A 159 31.38 12.25 -3.11
CA GLY A 159 31.87 13.62 -2.96
C GLY A 159 32.96 13.73 -1.90
N PHE A 160 32.77 13.06 -0.76
CA PHE A 160 33.76 13.05 0.32
C PHE A 160 35.05 12.33 -0.08
N VAL A 161 34.96 11.15 -0.69
CA VAL A 161 36.13 10.42 -1.21
C VAL A 161 36.89 11.26 -2.24
N GLY A 162 36.17 11.89 -3.18
CA GLY A 162 36.76 12.77 -4.18
C GLY A 162 37.49 13.97 -3.56
N ALA A 163 36.92 14.60 -2.52
CA ALA A 163 37.54 15.72 -1.81
C ALA A 163 38.83 15.31 -1.09
N VAL A 164 38.84 14.14 -0.42
CA VAL A 164 40.02 13.61 0.26
C VAL A 164 41.12 13.25 -0.75
N ALA A 165 40.78 12.60 -1.86
CA ALA A 165 41.71 12.26 -2.92
C ALA A 165 42.37 13.52 -3.52
N ARG A 166 41.57 14.57 -3.77
CA ARG A 166 42.06 15.85 -4.28
C ARG A 166 43.02 16.55 -3.32
N ARG A 167 42.80 16.44 -2.00
CA ARG A 167 43.71 17.01 -0.99
C ARG A 167 45.10 16.36 -1.01
N ARG A 168 45.16 15.05 -1.28
CA ARG A 168 46.42 14.28 -1.33
C ARG A 168 47.22 14.51 -2.62
N ALA A 169 46.54 14.84 -3.72
CA ALA A 169 47.16 15.00 -5.03
C ALA A 169 47.86 16.35 -5.25
N ARG A 170 47.98 17.23 -4.23
CA ARG A 170 48.75 18.48 -4.36
C ARG A 170 50.25 18.15 -4.40
N PRO A 171 50.94 18.31 -5.55
CA PRO A 171 52.37 18.07 -5.64
C PRO A 171 53.09 19.11 -4.78
N GLN A 172 53.99 18.67 -3.89
CA GLN A 172 54.99 19.57 -3.33
C GLN A 172 55.95 19.91 -4.47
N PHE A 173 55.84 21.13 -5.01
CA PHE A 173 56.90 21.68 -5.84
C PHE A 173 58.09 21.96 -4.92
N ALA A 174 59.20 21.25 -5.15
CA ALA A 174 60.51 21.47 -4.56
C ALA A 174 61.35 22.37 -5.48
#